data_AF-A0A7Y9NAR7-F1
#
_entry.id   AF-A0A7Y9NAR7-F1
#
_cell.length_a   1.000
_cell.length_b   1.000
_cell.length_c   1.000
_cell.angle_alpha   90.00
_cell.angle_beta   90.00
_cell.angle_gamma   90.00
#
_symmetry.space_group_name_H-M   'P 1'
#
loop_
_entity.id
_entity.type
_entity.pdbx_description
1 polymer ?
#
loop_
_entity_poly.entity_id
_entity_poly.type
_entity_poly.pdbx_seq_one_letter_code
_entity_poly.pdbx_strand_id
1 'polypeptide(L)'
;MADDNMAARFARTIRNLLVPPPIVPRFDENVDPEIRRVEWAIARLPKRTRDVFLMHRFDNLGYDRIAHRLGISEKAVEREMVRALWTIRKAREEPARELSK
;
A
#
# COMPACT_ATOMS: atom_id res chain seq x y z
N MET A 1 14.44 -12.65 -44.82
CA MET A 1 13.35 -12.91 -43.87
C MET A 1 13.63 -12.00 -42.68
N ALA A 2 12.92 -10.87 -42.63
CA ALA A 2 13.13 -9.83 -41.65
C ALA A 2 12.47 -10.21 -40.32
N ASP A 3 13.03 -9.65 -39.24
CA ASP A 3 12.31 -9.24 -38.03
C ASP A 3 11.71 -10.33 -37.13
N ASP A 4 12.56 -10.88 -36.26
CA ASP A 4 12.20 -11.10 -34.84
C ASP A 4 13.25 -10.42 -33.92
N ASN A 5 13.47 -9.16 -34.28
CA ASN A 5 13.66 -8.01 -33.42
C ASN A 5 14.65 -8.13 -32.24
N MET A 6 15.93 -7.82 -32.53
CA MET A 6 16.94 -7.49 -31.50
C MET A 6 16.47 -6.33 -30.60
N ALA A 7 15.67 -5.39 -31.12
CA ALA A 7 15.05 -4.34 -30.30
C ALA A 7 13.93 -4.86 -29.39
N ALA A 8 13.27 -5.99 -29.68
CA ALA A 8 12.33 -6.63 -28.75
C ALA A 8 13.07 -7.29 -27.59
N ARG A 9 14.23 -7.91 -27.86
CA ARG A 9 15.13 -8.40 -26.81
C ARG A 9 15.68 -7.26 -25.96
N PHE A 10 16.11 -6.17 -26.60
CA PHE A 10 16.62 -4.99 -25.90
C PHE A 10 15.54 -4.26 -25.09
N ALA A 11 14.34 -4.09 -25.65
CA ALA A 11 13.20 -3.49 -24.96
C ALA A 11 12.72 -4.35 -23.77
N ARG A 12 12.85 -5.68 -23.85
CA ARG A 12 12.56 -6.59 -22.73
C ARG A 12 13.61 -6.49 -21.63
N THR A 13 14.88 -6.41 -21.99
CA THR A 13 15.99 -6.23 -21.04
C THR A 13 15.93 -4.88 -20.34
N ILE A 14 15.69 -3.79 -21.09
CA ILE A 14 15.52 -2.45 -20.52
C ILE A 14 14.28 -2.36 -19.63
N ARG A 15 13.15 -2.99 -20.02
CA ARG A 15 11.96 -3.09 -19.16
C ARG A 15 12.22 -3.81 -17.84
N ASN A 16 13.03 -4.87 -17.84
CA ASN A 16 13.40 -5.59 -16.63
C ASN A 16 14.45 -4.87 -15.77
N LEU A 17 15.22 -3.94 -16.34
CA LEU A 17 16.20 -3.13 -15.61
C LEU A 17 15.60 -1.83 -15.05
N LEU A 18 14.55 -1.29 -15.67
CA LEU A 18 13.83 -0.09 -15.23
C LEU A 18 12.64 -0.37 -14.32
N VAL A 19 12.22 -1.62 -14.18
CA VAL A 19 11.36 -2.05 -13.08
C VAL A 19 12.31 -2.52 -11.98
N PRO A 20 12.64 -1.68 -10.96
CA PRO A 20 13.26 -2.25 -9.77
C PRO A 20 12.39 -3.43 -9.34
N PRO A 21 12.98 -4.58 -8.92
CA PRO A 21 12.17 -5.63 -8.32
C PRO A 21 11.25 -4.94 -7.32
N PRO A 22 9.94 -5.26 -7.29
CA PRO A 22 9.07 -4.66 -6.30
C PRO A 22 9.82 -4.79 -4.99
N ILE A 23 10.09 -3.67 -4.33
CA ILE A 23 10.74 -3.67 -3.02
C ILE A 23 9.69 -4.32 -2.13
N VAL A 24 9.65 -5.65 -2.16
CA VAL A 24 9.12 -6.46 -1.11
C VAL A 24 10.05 -6.11 0.04
N PRO A 25 9.54 -5.45 1.11
CA PRO A 25 10.36 -5.27 2.29
C PRO A 25 10.90 -6.67 2.61
N ARG A 26 12.21 -6.84 2.61
CA ARG A 26 12.81 -8.05 3.16
C ARG A 26 12.54 -7.95 4.65
N PHE A 27 11.38 -8.46 5.07
CA PHE A 27 10.96 -8.40 6.46
C PHE A 27 12.02 -9.14 7.27
N ASP A 28 12.68 -8.41 8.18
CA ASP A 28 13.59 -8.99 9.15
C ASP A 28 12.87 -10.15 9.86
N GLU A 29 13.54 -11.28 10.05
CA GLU A 29 12.97 -12.42 10.78
C GLU A 29 12.63 -12.08 12.24
N ASN A 30 13.12 -10.93 12.73
CA ASN A 30 12.87 -10.38 14.06
C ASN A 30 11.81 -9.26 14.11
N VAL A 31 11.01 -9.04 13.05
CA VAL A 31 9.92 -8.04 13.12
C VAL A 31 8.85 -8.49 14.11
N ASP A 32 8.52 -7.61 15.06
CA ASP A 32 7.45 -7.80 16.04
C ASP A 32 6.14 -8.29 15.35
N PRO A 33 5.56 -9.42 15.79
CA PRO A 33 4.31 -9.94 15.24
C PRO A 33 3.14 -8.94 15.21
N GLU A 34 3.12 -7.95 16.11
CA GLU A 34 2.18 -6.83 16.08
C GLU A 34 2.40 -5.93 14.87
N ILE A 35 3.65 -5.55 14.59
CA ILE A 35 4.01 -4.72 13.44
C ILE A 35 3.64 -5.43 12.15
N ARG A 36 3.93 -6.73 12.02
CA ARG A 36 3.51 -7.53 10.86
C ARG A 36 2.00 -7.50 10.66
N ARG A 37 1.20 -7.63 11.73
CA ARG A 37 -0.27 -7.59 11.63
C ARG A 37 -0.76 -6.23 11.15
N VAL A 38 -0.18 -5.15 11.64
CA VAL A 38 -0.53 -3.78 11.21
C VAL A 38 -0.17 -3.57 9.73
N GLU A 39 1.00 -3.99 9.29
CA GLU A 39 1.41 -3.90 7.87
C GLU A 39 0.44 -4.64 6.96
N TRP A 40 0.07 -5.88 7.32
CA TRP A 40 -0.93 -6.67 6.59
C TRP A 40 -2.30 -5.99 6.54
N ALA A 41 -2.71 -5.35 7.64
CA ALA A 41 -3.97 -4.63 7.70
C ALA A 41 -3.97 -3.41 6.76
N ILE A 42 -2.89 -2.62 6.76
CA ILE A 42 -2.72 -1.48 5.85
C ILE A 42 -2.73 -1.96 4.38
N ALA A 43 -2.03 -3.07 4.08
CA ALA A 43 -1.98 -3.62 2.72
C ALA A 43 -3.35 -4.05 2.19
N ARG A 44 -4.24 -4.52 3.07
CA ARG A 44 -5.61 -4.98 2.74
C ARG A 44 -6.67 -3.88 2.73
N LEU A 45 -6.33 -2.66 3.14
CA LEU A 45 -7.26 -1.54 3.05
C LEU A 45 -7.70 -1.33 1.59
N PRO A 46 -8.97 -0.94 1.35
CA PRO A 46 -9.40 -0.50 0.03
C PRO A 46 -8.47 0.61 -0.48
N LYS A 47 -8.17 0.60 -1.79
CA LYS A 47 -7.17 1.49 -2.40
C LYS A 47 -7.31 2.94 -1.92
N ARG A 48 -8.53 3.48 -1.99
CA ARG A 48 -8.82 4.87 -1.59
C ARG A 48 -8.58 5.13 -0.11
N THR A 49 -8.99 4.22 0.76
CA THR A 49 -8.77 4.30 2.21
C THR A 49 -7.29 4.27 2.56
N ARG A 50 -6.54 3.39 1.89
CA ARG A 50 -5.08 3.31 2.01
C ARG A 50 -4.40 4.58 1.52
N ASP A 51 -4.77 5.08 0.34
CA ASP A 51 -4.19 6.29 -0.25
C ASP A 51 -4.36 7.50 0.68
N VAL A 52 -5.58 7.69 1.24
CA VAL A 52 -5.87 8.74 2.23
C VAL A 52 -4.99 8.61 3.47
N PHE A 53 -4.91 7.41 4.04
CA PHE A 53 -4.10 7.16 5.24
C PHE A 53 -2.61 7.42 5.00
N LEU A 54 -2.07 6.95 3.86
CA LEU A 54 -0.66 7.12 3.53
C LEU A 54 -0.32 8.60 3.30
N MET A 55 -1.14 9.32 2.55
CA MET A 55 -0.97 10.76 2.33
C MET A 55 -1.00 11.55 3.63
N HIS A 56 -1.91 11.22 4.55
CA HIS A 56 -1.97 11.92 5.83
C HIS A 56 -0.77 11.56 6.73
N ARG A 57 -0.42 10.27 6.82
CA ARG A 57 0.54 9.79 7.82
C ARG A 57 2.00 9.86 7.40
N PHE A 58 2.30 9.67 6.12
CA PHE A 58 3.67 9.64 5.58
C PHE A 58 3.99 10.89 4.78
N ASP A 59 3.03 11.43 4.03
CA ASP A 59 3.24 12.68 3.27
C ASP A 59 2.86 13.93 4.08
N ASN A 60 2.37 13.76 5.32
CA ASN A 60 1.95 14.82 6.24
C ASN A 60 0.94 15.81 5.63
N LEU A 61 0.08 15.35 4.71
CA LEU A 61 -0.93 16.18 4.07
C LEU A 61 -2.16 16.40 4.97
N GLY A 62 -2.66 17.64 4.98
CA GLY A 62 -3.93 18.01 5.58
C GLY A 62 -5.13 17.45 4.80
N TYR A 63 -6.30 17.39 5.45
CA TYR A 63 -7.50 16.80 4.85
C TYR A 63 -8.00 17.59 3.63
N ASP A 64 -7.85 18.92 3.65
CA ASP A 64 -8.11 19.83 2.54
C ASP A 64 -7.28 19.47 1.29
N ARG A 65 -5.98 19.23 1.46
CA ARG A 65 -5.07 18.88 0.37
C ARG A 65 -5.33 17.48 -0.18
N ILE A 66 -5.65 16.54 0.69
CA ILE A 66 -6.03 15.18 0.29
C ILE A 66 -7.35 15.20 -0.48
N ALA A 67 -8.34 15.95 0.02
CA ALA A 67 -9.64 16.15 -0.61
C ALA A 67 -9.48 16.70 -2.03
N HIS A 68 -8.70 17.77 -2.18
CA HIS A 68 -8.40 18.37 -3.48
C HIS A 68 -7.68 17.37 -4.42
N ARG A 69 -6.65 16.66 -3.93
CA ARG A 69 -5.86 15.73 -4.75
C ARG A 69 -6.66 14.53 -5.25
N LEU A 70 -7.62 14.06 -4.45
CA LEU A 70 -8.46 12.92 -4.79
C LEU A 70 -9.78 13.31 -5.48
N GLY A 71 -10.13 14.60 -5.53
CA GLY A 71 -11.38 15.11 -6.09
C GLY A 71 -12.60 14.74 -5.24
N ILE A 72 -12.48 14.82 -3.91
CA ILE A 72 -13.47 14.34 -2.93
C ILE A 72 -13.68 15.39 -1.84
N SER A 73 -14.75 15.27 -1.04
CA SER A 73 -14.94 16.19 0.09
C SER A 73 -14.02 15.85 1.27
N GLU A 74 -13.69 16.85 2.09
CA GLU A 74 -12.98 16.63 3.37
C GLU A 74 -13.75 15.66 4.27
N LYS A 75 -15.09 15.70 4.26
CA LYS A 75 -15.91 14.72 4.97
C LYS A 75 -15.73 13.29 4.46
N ALA A 76 -15.45 13.11 3.17
CA ALA A 76 -15.09 11.81 2.63
C ALA A 76 -13.70 11.39 3.12
N VAL A 77 -12.72 12.30 3.18
CA VAL A 77 -11.39 12.04 3.74
C VAL A 77 -11.50 11.58 5.19
N GLU A 78 -12.28 12.28 6.03
CA GLU A 78 -12.53 11.89 7.43
C GLU A 78 -13.09 10.46 7.54
N ARG A 79 -14.09 10.11 6.73
CA ARG A 79 -14.68 8.76 6.74
C ARG A 79 -13.67 7.69 6.35
N GLU A 80 -12.84 7.96 5.35
CA GLU A 80 -11.76 7.04 4.97
C GLU A 80 -10.70 6.93 6.09
N MET A 81 -10.33 8.04 6.74
CA MET A 81 -9.41 8.03 7.89
C MET A 81 -9.94 7.20 9.06
N VAL A 82 -11.22 7.37 9.43
CA VAL A 82 -11.86 6.57 10.48
C VAL A 82 -11.82 5.08 10.14
N ARG A 83 -12.11 4.71 8.89
CA ARG A 83 -12.02 3.31 8.43
C ARG A 83 -10.60 2.77 8.56
N ALA A 84 -9.60 3.52 8.09
CA ALA A 84 -8.20 3.11 8.17
C ALA A 84 -7.76 2.86 9.62
N LEU A 85 -8.02 3.83 10.51
CA LEU A 85 -7.64 3.75 11.91
C LEU A 85 -8.35 2.60 12.63
N TRP A 86 -9.63 2.37 12.35
CA TRP A 86 -10.39 1.26 12.92
C TRP A 86 -9.81 -0.10 12.49
N THR A 87 -9.52 -0.28 11.20
CA THR A 87 -8.92 -1.52 10.69
C THR A 87 -7.53 -1.77 11.28
N ILE A 88 -6.70 -0.74 11.38
CA ILE A 88 -5.35 -0.83 11.96
C ILE A 88 -5.43 -1.17 13.46
N ARG A 89 -6.29 -0.49 14.21
CA ARG A 89 -6.50 -0.76 15.64
C ARG A 89 -6.92 -2.20 15.87
N LYS A 90 -7.89 -2.68 15.09
CA LYS A 90 -8.37 -4.06 15.17
C LYS A 90 -7.25 -5.08 14.93
N ALA A 91 -6.40 -4.85 13.93
CA ALA A 91 -5.29 -5.75 13.62
C ALA A 91 -4.23 -5.81 14.74
N ARG A 92 -4.09 -4.71 15.49
CA ARG A 92 -3.19 -4.61 16.64
C ARG A 92 -3.71 -5.41 17.84
N GLU A 93 -5.01 -5.24 18.13
CA GLU A 93 -5.69 -5.81 19.30
C GLU A 93 -6.08 -7.28 19.12
N GLU A 94 -6.38 -7.72 17.89
CA GLU A 94 -6.71 -9.12 17.61
C GLU A 94 -5.44 -9.88 17.20
N PRO A 95 -4.84 -10.70 18.10
CA PRO A 95 -3.89 -11.70 17.66
C PRO A 95 -4.63 -12.57 16.64
N ALA A 96 -3.99 -12.80 15.49
CA ALA A 96 -4.58 -13.48 14.34
C ALA A 96 -5.35 -14.71 14.82
N ARG A 97 -6.68 -14.60 14.89
CA ARG A 97 -7.53 -15.75 15.19
C ARG A 97 -7.17 -16.76 14.14
N GLU A 98 -6.60 -17.88 14.59
CA GLU A 98 -6.20 -19.01 13.78
C GLU A 98 -7.26 -19.20 12.71
N LEU A 99 -6.89 -18.96 11.45
CA LEU A 99 -7.57 -19.54 10.31
C LEU A 99 -7.24 -21.04 10.34
N SER A 100 -7.79 -21.71 11.34
CA SER A 100 -7.98 -23.14 11.37
C SER A 100 -9.06 -23.46 10.34
N LYS A 101 -8.62 -23.93 9.17
CA LYS A 101 -9.23 -25.00 8.38
C LYS A 101 -8.31 -25.38 7.23
#